data_AF-A0A2H5UVA0-F1
#
_entry.id   AF-A0A2H5UVA0-F1
#
_cell.length_a   1.000
_cell.length_b   1.000
_cell.length_c   1.000
_cell.angle_alpha   90.00
_cell.angle_beta   90.00
_cell.angle_gamma   90.00
#
_symmetry.space_group_name_H-M   'P 1'
#
loop_
_entity.id
_entity.type
_entity.pdbx_description
1 polymer ?
#
loop_
_entity_poly.entity_id
_entity_poly.type
_entity_poly.pdbx_seq_one_letter_code
_entity_poly.pdbx_strand_id
1 'polypeptide(L)'
;MCIFRISRTRKYFCGKRYPLPCSPQVCPFGDVLWRGLVNRDYKAETFWLMPEMRPATPEEAWNALRTGAAEYVVKEMSFRVGGNVGGAHRKSPQHG
;
A
#
# COMPACT_ATOMS: atom_id res chain seq x y z
N MET A 1 -5.72 5.92 0.70
CA MET A 1 -5.20 4.62 1.13
C MET A 1 -3.96 4.80 1.98
N CYS A 2 -3.83 4.09 3.10
CA CYS A 2 -2.67 4.23 3.97
C CYS A 2 -1.58 3.22 3.59
N ILE A 3 -0.43 3.71 3.12
CA ILE A 3 0.70 2.86 2.73
C ILE A 3 1.39 2.18 3.91
N PHE A 4 1.29 2.72 5.12
CA PHE A 4 1.96 2.15 6.30
C PHE A 4 1.06 1.16 7.07
N ARG A 5 -0.20 0.97 6.69
CA ARG A 5 -1.17 0.26 7.53
C ARG A 5 -1.11 -1.25 7.31
N ILE A 6 -0.59 -1.99 8.28
CA ILE A 6 -0.48 -3.46 8.19
C ILE A 6 -1.52 -4.13 9.09
N SER A 7 -2.19 -5.18 8.58
CA SER A 7 -3.21 -5.94 9.32
C SER A 7 -2.59 -7.13 10.06
N ARG A 8 -2.96 -7.34 11.32
CA ARG A 8 -2.66 -8.57 12.09
C ARG A 8 -3.90 -9.02 12.81
N THR A 9 -4.28 -10.27 12.58
CA THR A 9 -5.52 -10.85 13.12
C THR A 9 -6.73 -9.95 12.84
N ARG A 10 -7.20 -9.19 13.84
CA ARG A 10 -8.35 -8.27 13.75
C ARG A 10 -7.98 -6.81 14.07
N LYS A 11 -6.68 -6.48 14.12
CA LYS A 11 -6.17 -5.15 14.44
C LYS A 11 -5.28 -4.63 13.30
N TYR A 12 -5.13 -3.31 13.27
CA TYR A 12 -4.22 -2.62 12.35
C TYR A 12 -3.14 -1.89 13.15
N PHE A 13 -1.91 -1.91 12.65
CA PHE A 13 -0.81 -1.16 13.23
C PHE A 13 -0.12 -0.27 12.19
N CYS A 14 0.62 0.72 12.68
CA CYS A 14 1.41 1.60 11.83
C CYS A 14 2.78 0.97 11.55
N GLY A 15 3.02 0.57 10.31
CA GLY A 15 4.29 0.02 9.84
C GLY A 15 5.47 1.00 9.88
N LYS A 16 5.24 2.32 10.09
CA LYS A 16 6.29 3.32 10.33
C LYS A 16 6.55 3.61 11.81
N ARG A 17 5.60 3.28 12.69
CA ARG A 17 5.70 3.50 14.15
C ARG A 17 5.39 2.23 14.93
N TYR A 18 5.80 1.08 14.40
CA TYR A 18 5.57 -0.20 15.03
C TYR A 18 6.18 -0.20 16.45
N PRO A 19 5.54 -0.79 17.48
CA PRO A 19 4.32 -1.60 17.47
C PRO A 19 3.03 -0.82 17.78
N LEU A 20 2.96 0.48 17.47
CA LEU A 20 1.79 1.28 17.83
C LEU A 20 0.56 0.95 16.97
N PRO A 21 -0.63 0.77 17.59
CA PRO A 21 -1.88 0.61 16.87
C PRO A 21 -2.13 1.75 15.88
N CYS A 22 -2.75 1.45 14.75
CA CYS A 22 -3.07 2.48 13.77
C CYS A 22 -4.23 3.34 14.28
N SER A 23 -3.91 4.54 14.73
CA SER A 23 -4.86 5.56 15.19
C SER A 23 -4.50 6.94 14.61
N PRO A 24 -5.40 7.93 14.70
CA PRO A 24 -5.09 9.31 14.31
C PRO A 24 -3.83 9.85 14.99
N GLN A 25 -3.70 9.64 16.30
CA GLN A 25 -2.58 10.15 17.13
C GLN A 25 -1.23 9.52 16.77
N VAL A 26 -1.24 8.29 16.24
CA VAL A 26 -0.03 7.58 15.80
C VAL A 26 0.31 7.91 14.34
N CYS A 27 -0.67 8.37 13.55
CA CYS A 27 -0.49 8.60 12.13
C CYS A 27 0.61 9.65 11.87
N PRO A 28 1.65 9.33 11.07
CA PRO A 28 2.68 10.33 10.72
C PRO A 28 2.12 11.48 9.87
N PHE A 29 0.94 11.32 9.27
CA PHE A 29 0.27 12.33 8.45
C PHE A 29 -0.78 13.16 9.23
N GLY A 30 -0.96 12.88 10.53
CA GLY A 30 -1.96 13.53 11.37
C GLY A 30 -3.41 13.10 11.12
N ASP A 31 -4.31 13.62 11.94
CA ASP A 31 -5.70 13.16 12.07
C ASP A 31 -6.54 13.35 10.80
N VAL A 32 -6.42 14.51 10.15
CA VAL A 32 -7.23 14.86 8.97
C VAL A 32 -6.94 13.90 7.83
N LEU A 33 -5.66 13.71 7.50
CA LEU A 33 -5.26 12.78 6.44
C LEU A 33 -5.52 11.34 6.85
N TRP A 34 -5.30 10.97 8.12
CA TRP A 34 -5.57 9.61 8.60
C TRP A 34 -6.98 9.15 8.23
N ARG A 35 -8.02 9.96 8.49
CA ARG A 35 -9.42 9.62 8.18
C ARG A 35 -9.61 9.31 6.70
N GLY A 36 -9.08 10.16 5.81
CA GLY A 36 -9.16 9.94 4.37
C GLY A 36 -8.39 8.72 3.89
N LEU A 37 -7.24 8.43 4.52
CA LEU A 37 -6.38 7.32 4.14
C LEU A 37 -6.96 5.97 4.57
N VAL A 38 -7.50 5.85 5.79
CA VAL A 38 -8.04 4.58 6.33
C VAL A 38 -9.37 4.19 5.70
N ASN A 39 -10.20 5.17 5.31
CA ASN A 39 -11.49 4.90 4.66
C ASN A 39 -11.33 4.31 3.26
N ARG A 40 -10.21 4.62 2.58
CA ARG A 40 -9.87 4.13 1.25
C ARG A 40 -8.76 3.08 1.30
N ASP A 41 -8.62 2.39 2.42
CA ASP A 41 -7.54 1.45 2.65
C ASP A 41 -7.92 0.04 2.18
N TYR A 42 -7.00 -0.67 1.54
CA TYR A 42 -7.16 -2.08 1.19
C TYR A 42 -6.19 -2.97 1.96
N LYS A 43 -6.49 -4.27 2.03
CA LYS A 43 -5.58 -5.26 2.60
C LYS A 43 -4.55 -5.66 1.54
N ALA A 44 -3.30 -5.28 1.74
CA ALA A 44 -2.20 -5.66 0.84
C ALA A 44 -1.71 -7.07 1.13
N GLU A 45 -1.32 -7.78 0.08
CA GLU A 45 -0.67 -9.10 0.16
C GLU A 45 0.86 -8.97 0.25
N THR A 46 1.41 -7.90 -0.34
CA THR A 46 2.85 -7.62 -0.35
C THR A 46 3.17 -6.31 0.35
N PHE A 47 4.27 -6.30 1.10
CA PHE A 47 4.87 -5.14 1.73
C PHE A 47 6.34 -5.03 1.34
N TRP A 48 6.84 -3.81 1.21
CA TRP A 48 8.26 -3.52 1.06
C TRP A 48 8.85 -3.25 2.44
N LEU A 49 9.88 -4.01 2.79
CA LEU A 49 10.69 -3.80 3.98
C LEU A 49 11.72 -2.71 3.68
N MET A 50 11.73 -1.67 4.49
CA MET A 50 12.57 -0.51 4.29
C MET A 50 13.67 -0.43 5.36
N PRO A 51 14.86 0.07 5.00
CA PRO A 51 15.23 0.71 3.72
C PRO A 51 15.65 -0.24 2.60
N GLU A 52 15.78 -1.55 2.87
CA GLU A 52 16.33 -2.54 1.93
C GLU A 52 15.49 -2.74 0.66
N MET A 53 14.25 -2.24 0.61
CA MET A 53 13.31 -2.41 -0.49
C MET A 53 13.11 -3.88 -0.87
N ARG A 54 12.97 -4.74 0.15
CA ARG A 54 12.72 -6.17 -0.05
C ARG A 54 11.22 -6.47 0.03
N PRO A 55 10.63 -7.21 -0.92
CA PRO A 55 9.24 -7.59 -0.82
C PRO A 55 9.07 -8.67 0.26
N ALA A 56 7.93 -8.63 0.95
CA ALA A 56 7.60 -9.52 2.04
C ALA A 56 6.08 -9.71 2.15
N THR A 57 5.67 -10.90 2.57
CA THR A 57 4.30 -11.18 3.00
C THR A 57 3.95 -10.39 4.26
N PRO A 58 2.66 -10.30 4.67
CA PRO A 58 2.29 -9.56 5.86
C PRO A 58 2.94 -10.15 7.12
N GLU A 59 3.08 -11.48 7.20
CA GLU A 59 3.68 -12.18 8.35
C GLU A 59 5.18 -11.93 8.45
N GLU A 60 5.89 -11.95 7.31
CA GLU A 60 7.30 -11.59 7.26
C GLU A 60 7.53 -10.13 7.61
N ALA A 61 6.68 -9.22 7.13
CA ALA A 61 6.74 -7.81 7.48
C ALA A 61 6.54 -7.58 8.98
N TRP A 62 5.60 -8.30 9.61
CA TRP A 62 5.45 -8.28 11.07
C TRP A 62 6.69 -8.78 11.79
N ASN A 63 7.25 -9.89 11.33
CA ASN A 63 8.44 -10.46 11.95
C ASN A 63 9.63 -9.50 11.81
N ALA A 64 9.83 -8.92 10.63
CA ALA A 64 10.92 -7.97 10.39
C ALA A 64 10.82 -6.71 11.26
N LEU A 65 9.61 -6.14 11.40
CA LEU A 65 9.38 -5.03 12.32
C LEU A 65 9.62 -5.41 13.79
N ARG A 66 9.23 -6.62 14.18
CA ARG A 66 9.37 -7.10 15.56
C ARG A 66 10.81 -7.39 15.95
N THR A 67 11.61 -7.93 15.02
CA THR A 67 13.01 -8.27 15.25
C THR A 67 13.95 -7.10 14.97
N GLY A 68 13.44 -5.97 14.46
CA GLY A 68 14.26 -4.83 14.04
C GLY A 68 15.00 -5.04 12.71
N ALA A 69 14.66 -6.09 11.95
CA ALA A 69 15.22 -6.34 10.63
C ALA A 69 14.64 -5.41 9.54
N ALA A 70 13.57 -4.68 9.84
CA ALA A 70 13.08 -3.57 9.03
C ALA A 70 12.82 -2.36 9.92
N GLU A 71 13.22 -1.16 9.46
CA GLU A 71 12.94 0.08 10.18
C GLU A 71 11.46 0.46 10.03
N TYR A 72 10.92 0.26 8.82
CA TYR A 72 9.50 0.43 8.54
C TYR A 72 9.08 -0.42 7.35
N VAL A 73 7.77 -0.53 7.14
CA VAL A 73 7.21 -1.23 5.98
C VAL A 73 6.17 -0.38 5.26
N VAL A 74 6.12 -0.50 3.95
CA VAL A 74 5.08 0.12 3.11
C VAL A 74 4.35 -0.93 2.28
N LYS A 75 3.06 -0.75 2.04
CA LYS A 75 2.28 -1.58 1.13
C LYS A 75 2.85 -1.47 -0.28
N GLU A 76 2.85 -2.59 -0.99
CA GLU A 76 2.96 -2.56 -2.44
C GLU A 76 1.72 -1.85 -3.03
N MET A 77 1.96 -0.97 -4.01
CA MET A 77 0.91 -0.24 -4.72
C MET A 77 1.02 -0.55 -6.21
N SER A 78 -0.05 -1.11 -6.77
CA SER A 78 -0.14 -1.39 -8.21
C SER A 78 -1.03 -0.35 -8.88
N PHE A 79 -0.44 0.49 -9.73
CA PHE A 79 -1.20 1.47 -10.52
C PHE A 79 -1.60 0.83 -11.85
N ARG A 80 -2.90 0.58 -12.04
CA ARG A 80 -3.43 0.26 -13.38
C ARG A 80 -3.50 1.55 -14.17
N VAL A 81 -2.56 1.77 -15.08
CA VAL A 81 -2.62 2.87 -16.04
C VAL A 81 -3.63 2.47 -17.13
N GLY A 82 -4.85 3.01 -17.05
CA GLY A 82 -5.89 2.77 -18.05
C GLY A 82 -5.54 3.46 -19.36
N GLY A 83 -5.19 2.67 -20.38
CA GLY A 83 -5.07 3.14 -21.76
C GLY A 83 -6.45 3.46 -22.34
N ASN A 84 -6.97 4.65 -22.03
CA ASN A 84 -8.13 5.21 -22.71
C ASN A 84 -7.65 5.88 -24.00
N VAL A 85 -7.35 5.08 -25.03
CA VAL A 85 -7.27 5.57 -26.41
C VAL A 85 -8.57 5.16 -27.10
N GLY A 86 -9.61 5.96 -26.87
CA GLY A 86 -10.75 5.99 -27.76
C GLY A 86 -10.35 6.68 -29.07
N GLY A 87 -10.74 6.10 -30.21
CA GLY A 87 -10.85 6.80 -31.48
C GLY A 87 -9.77 6.49 -32.52
N ALA A 88 -9.97 5.39 -33.26
CA ALA A 88 -9.70 5.40 -34.70
C ALA A 88 -10.51 4.28 -35.36
N HIS A 89 -11.66 4.67 -35.89
CA HIS A 89 -12.41 3.93 -36.91
C HIS A 89 -11.51 3.82 -38.15
N ARG A 90 -10.69 2.77 -38.28
CA ARG A 90 -10.05 2.45 -39.57
C ARG A 90 -11.08 1.70 -40.42
N LYS A 91 -11.80 2.44 -41.26
CA LYS A 91 -12.39 1.89 -42.48
C LYS A 91 -11.26 1.28 -43.31
N SER A 92 -11.32 -0.01 -43.59
CA SER A 92 -10.48 -0.64 -44.62
C SER A 92 -10.85 -0.02 -45.97
N PRO A 93 -9.88 0.44 -46.79
CA PRO A 93 -10.14 0.74 -48.19
C PRO A 93 -10.33 -0.59 -48.93
N GLN A 94 -11.52 -0.80 -49.49
CA GLN A 94 -11.66 -1.65 -50.69
C GLN A 94 -11.02 -0.87 -51.84
N HIS A 95 -10.02 -1.40 -52.54
CA HIS A 95 -9.56 -1.12 -53.93
C HIS A 95 -8.55 -2.25 -54.23
N GLY A 96 -8.61 -3.05 -55.30
CA GLY A 96 -9.54 -3.22 -56.42
C GLY A 96 -9.28 -4.59 -57.05
#